data_AF-A0A6G0QDY5-F1
#
_entry.id   AF-A0A6G0QDY5-F1
#
_cell.length_a   1.000
_cell.length_b   1.000
_cell.length_c   1.000
_cell.angle_alpha   90.00
_cell.angle_beta   90.00
_cell.angle_gamma   90.00
#
_symmetry.space_group_name_H-M   'P 1'
#
loop_
_entity.id
_entity.type
_entity.pdbx_description
1 polymer ?
#
loop_
_entity_poly.entity_id
_entity_poly.type
_entity_poly.pdbx_seq_one_letter_code
_entity_poly.pdbx_strand_id
1 'polypeptide(L)'
;MMIPEDVRRRLGVDNDSELVLELLKALYGLKQAGLLWNQLLHKTLIKLGFAQGLTDMCVYHRRREGILVVVGVYVDGLMVTGMEQQAVDAFFGELTELSIKDLGPASKFLGMRVSYNEDEGYDLDQSWPSRKCCVSTGWHRCTACVPRSAPSRTRSTRRQTSFCPRLEETAW
;
A
#
# COMPACT_ATOMS: atom_id res chain seq x y z
N MET A 1 -20.00 -20.82 -6.59
CA MET A 1 -20.85 -20.15 -5.59
C MET A 1 -22.24 -20.73 -5.74
N MET A 2 -22.78 -21.38 -4.72
CA MET A 2 -24.12 -21.98 -4.75
C MET A 2 -25.08 -21.03 -4.04
N ILE A 3 -26.06 -20.47 -4.76
CA ILE A 3 -27.08 -19.61 -4.17
C ILE A 3 -28.17 -20.51 -3.56
N PRO A 4 -28.44 -20.41 -2.24
CA PRO A 4 -29.47 -21.21 -1.56
C PRO A 4 -30.87 -21.05 -2.17
N GLU A 5 -31.66 -22.13 -2.19
CA GLU A 5 -33.00 -22.16 -2.80
C GLU A 5 -34.00 -21.17 -2.17
N ASP A 6 -33.85 -20.87 -0.88
CA ASP A 6 -34.67 -19.88 -0.17
C ASP A 6 -34.47 -18.47 -0.71
N VAL A 7 -33.25 -18.12 -1.11
CA VAL A 7 -32.94 -16.83 -1.74
C VAL A 7 -33.54 -16.73 -3.14
N ARG A 8 -33.49 -17.82 -3.91
CA ARG A 8 -34.09 -17.90 -5.26
C ARG A 8 -35.60 -17.70 -5.21
N ARG A 9 -36.26 -18.41 -4.30
CA ARG A 9 -37.72 -18.32 -4.10
C ARG A 9 -38.15 -16.92 -3.64
N ARG A 10 -37.34 -16.23 -2.83
CA ARG A 10 -37.59 -14.84 -2.42
C ARG A 10 -37.47 -13.84 -3.56
N LEU A 11 -36.57 -14.08 -4.50
CA LEU A 11 -36.35 -13.21 -5.67
C LEU A 11 -37.28 -13.55 -6.85
N GLY A 12 -38.03 -14.66 -6.77
CA GLY A 12 -38.98 -15.09 -7.80
C GLY A 12 -38.31 -15.60 -9.08
N VAL A 13 -37.10 -16.15 -8.96
CA VAL A 13 -36.29 -16.59 -10.11
C VAL A 13 -36.21 -18.13 -10.11
N ASP A 14 -36.55 -18.75 -11.25
CA ASP A 14 -36.58 -20.20 -11.41
C ASP A 14 -35.23 -20.79 -11.86
N ASN A 15 -34.35 -19.98 -12.46
CA ASN A 15 -33.09 -20.43 -13.06
C ASN A 15 -31.88 -19.57 -12.63
N ASP A 16 -30.75 -20.23 -12.37
CA ASP A 16 -29.50 -19.57 -11.94
C ASP A 16 -28.90 -18.64 -12.98
N SER A 17 -29.29 -18.82 -14.26
CA SER A 17 -28.83 -17.99 -15.36
C SER A 17 -29.45 -16.58 -15.37
N GLU A 18 -30.53 -16.36 -14.61
CA GLU A 18 -31.18 -15.06 -14.45
C GLU A 18 -30.72 -14.32 -13.19
N LEU A 19 -29.98 -15.00 -12.32
CA LEU A 19 -29.43 -14.43 -11.09
C LEU A 19 -28.12 -13.68 -11.39
N VAL A 20 -28.16 -12.37 -11.18
CA VAL A 20 -26.98 -11.52 -11.17
C VAL A 20 -26.68 -11.04 -9.75
N LEU A 21 -25.40 -10.94 -9.40
CA LEU A 21 -24.96 -10.43 -8.11
C LEU A 21 -24.57 -8.97 -8.23
N GLU A 22 -25.09 -8.14 -7.34
CA GLU A 22 -24.64 -6.75 -7.20
C GLU A 22 -23.36 -6.72 -6.36
N LEU A 23 -22.31 -6.13 -6.94
CA LEU A 23 -21.03 -5.97 -6.27
C LEU A 23 -21.05 -4.71 -5.40
N LEU A 24 -21.15 -4.88 -4.07
CA LEU A 24 -21.22 -3.77 -3.11
C LEU A 24 -19.87 -3.10 -2.81
N LYS A 25 -18.74 -3.69 -3.23
CA LYS A 25 -17.38 -3.18 -3.02
C LYS A 25 -16.56 -3.30 -4.30
N ALA A 26 -15.70 -2.35 -4.58
CA ALA A 26 -14.87 -2.42 -5.78
C ALA A 26 -13.97 -3.68 -5.78
N LEU A 27 -14.05 -4.47 -6.85
CA LEU A 27 -13.26 -5.69 -6.99
C LEU A 27 -11.86 -5.36 -7.49
N TYR A 28 -10.84 -5.94 -6.86
CA TYR A 28 -9.46 -5.78 -7.30
C TYR A 28 -9.29 -6.27 -8.76
N GLY A 29 -8.51 -5.54 -9.55
CA GLY A 29 -8.34 -5.80 -10.99
C GLY A 29 -9.32 -5.04 -11.89
N LEU A 30 -10.41 -4.47 -11.35
CA LEU A 30 -11.20 -3.49 -12.08
C LEU A 30 -10.49 -2.13 -12.11
N LYS A 31 -10.54 -1.44 -13.26
CA LYS A 31 -9.96 -0.09 -13.43
C LYS A 31 -10.50 0.91 -12.40
N GLN A 32 -11.74 0.72 -11.96
CA GLN A 32 -12.43 1.57 -11.00
C GLN A 32 -11.96 1.34 -9.55
N ALA A 33 -11.43 0.16 -9.21
CA ALA A 33 -11.10 -0.17 -7.83
C ALA A 33 -9.96 0.68 -7.27
N GLY A 34 -8.89 0.88 -8.06
CA GLY A 34 -7.79 1.77 -7.66
C GLY A 34 -8.23 3.22 -7.49
N LEU A 35 -9.15 3.71 -8.33
CA LEU A 35 -9.68 5.06 -8.23
C LEU A 35 -10.52 5.23 -6.96
N LEU A 36 -11.44 4.30 -6.70
CA LEU A 36 -12.31 4.32 -5.51
C LEU A 36 -11.50 4.21 -4.22
N TRP A 37 -10.47 3.37 -4.21
CA TRP A 37 -9.52 3.27 -3.11
C TRP A 37 -8.81 4.61 -2.85
N ASN A 38 -8.24 5.22 -3.89
CA ASN A 38 -7.55 6.51 -3.75
C ASN A 38 -8.50 7.61 -3.27
N GLN A 39 -9.75 7.64 -3.75
CA GLN A 39 -10.76 8.60 -3.28
C GLN A 39 -11.14 8.39 -1.82
N LEU A 40 -11.32 7.14 -1.39
CA LEU A 40 -11.60 6.79 0.00
C LEU A 40 -10.44 7.21 0.91
N LEU A 41 -9.22 6.81 0.55
CA LEU A 41 -8.00 7.14 1.30
C LEU A 41 -7.81 8.65 1.40
N HIS A 42 -7.94 9.38 0.28
CA HIS A 42 -7.84 10.84 0.26
C HIS A 42 -8.83 11.48 1.24
N LYS A 43 -10.12 11.11 1.15
CA LYS A 43 -11.15 11.64 2.06
C LYS A 43 -10.82 11.37 3.53
N THR A 44 -10.33 10.18 3.85
CA THR A 44 -9.92 9.84 5.22
C THR A 44 -8.71 10.66 5.67
N LEU A 45 -7.67 10.79 4.86
CA LEU A 45 -6.47 11.56 5.20
C LEU A 45 -6.79 13.05 5.41
N ILE A 46 -7.62 13.66 4.55
CA ILE A 46 -8.07 15.05 4.74
C ILE A 46 -8.84 15.20 6.05
N LYS A 47 -9.76 14.27 6.37
CA LYS A 47 -10.48 14.28 7.66
C LYS A 47 -9.56 14.18 8.87
N LEU A 48 -8.48 13.40 8.76
CA LEU A 48 -7.44 13.28 9.80
C LEU A 48 -6.52 14.51 9.88
N GLY A 49 -6.73 15.53 9.03
CA GLY A 49 -5.97 16.77 9.02
C GLY A 49 -4.64 16.67 8.27
N PHE A 50 -4.48 15.72 7.36
CA PHE A 50 -3.36 15.72 6.42
C PHE A 50 -3.65 16.67 5.25
N ALA A 51 -2.59 17.30 4.76
CA ALA A 51 -2.60 18.07 3.52
C ALA A 51 -1.92 17.27 2.41
N GLN A 52 -2.49 17.28 1.21
CA GLN A 52 -1.88 16.70 0.02
C GLN A 52 -0.78 17.63 -0.50
N GLY A 53 0.33 17.06 -0.97
CA GLY A 53 1.41 17.79 -1.61
C GLY A 53 0.95 18.44 -2.92
N LEU A 54 1.44 19.66 -3.17
CA LEU A 54 1.14 20.42 -4.40
C LEU A 54 1.93 19.89 -5.60
N THR A 55 3.18 19.48 -5.38
CA THR A 55 4.06 18.93 -6.43
C THR A 55 3.75 17.46 -6.68
N ASP A 56 3.54 16.71 -5.61
CA ASP A 56 3.39 15.27 -5.63
C ASP A 56 2.08 14.87 -4.95
N MET A 57 1.05 14.60 -5.77
CA MET A 57 -0.29 14.23 -5.28
C MET A 57 -0.32 12.87 -4.54
N CYS A 58 0.73 12.07 -4.66
CA CYS A 58 0.90 10.84 -3.91
C CYS A 58 1.49 11.05 -2.51
N VAL A 59 1.86 12.28 -2.14
CA VAL A 59 2.45 12.60 -0.85
C VAL A 59 1.45 13.39 -0.01
N TYR A 60 1.26 12.96 1.23
CA TYR A 60 0.48 13.66 2.24
C TYR A 60 1.38 14.00 3.41
N HIS A 61 1.12 15.12 4.06
CA HIS A 61 1.87 15.53 5.23
C HIS A 61 0.95 16.15 6.28
N ARG A 62 1.32 15.99 7.54
CA ARG A 62 0.65 16.61 8.68
C ARG A 62 1.69 17.06 9.68
N ARG A 63 1.54 18.28 10.18
CA ARG A 63 2.38 18.82 11.25
C ARG A 63 1.50 19.15 12.46
N ARG A 64 1.76 18.50 13.60
CA ARG A 64 1.11 18.78 14.88
C ARG A 64 2.20 19.05 15.91
N GLU A 65 2.13 20.17 16.62
CA GLU A 65 3.08 20.53 17.68
C GLU A 65 4.56 20.46 17.25
N GLY A 66 4.84 20.80 15.98
CA GLY A 66 6.18 20.72 15.41
C GLY A 66 6.57 19.35 14.82
N ILE A 67 5.89 18.28 15.21
CA ILE A 67 6.11 16.90 14.74
C ILE A 67 5.52 16.71 13.36
N LEU A 68 6.36 16.31 12.40
CA LEU A 68 5.98 16.04 11.02
C LEU A 68 5.74 14.54 10.81
N VAL A 69 4.61 14.21 10.18
CA VAL A 69 4.32 12.88 9.61
C VAL A 69 4.07 13.05 8.11
N VAL A 70 4.72 12.22 7.31
CA VAL A 70 4.61 12.17 5.85
C VAL A 70 4.16 10.78 5.42
N VAL A 71 3.19 10.73 4.52
CA VAL A 71 2.61 9.50 3.97
C VAL A 71 2.76 9.53 2.46
N GLY A 72 3.53 8.59 1.92
CA GLY A 72 3.59 8.30 0.50
C GLY A 72 2.58 7.21 0.13
N VAL A 73 1.79 7.45 -0.91
CA VAL A 73 0.78 6.51 -1.41
C VAL A 73 1.24 5.95 -2.75
N TYR A 74 1.21 4.63 -2.90
CA TYR A 74 1.44 3.99 -4.19
C TYR A 74 0.44 2.85 -4.40
N VAL A 75 -0.49 3.04 -5.33
CA VAL A 75 -1.58 2.10 -5.62
C VAL A 75 -2.31 1.71 -4.32
N ASP A 76 -2.06 0.51 -3.81
CA ASP A 76 -2.67 -0.11 -2.63
C ASP A 76 -1.74 -0.09 -1.40
N GLY A 77 -0.50 0.35 -1.55
CA GLY A 77 0.50 0.45 -0.48
C GLY A 77 0.67 1.86 0.06
N LEU A 78 0.95 1.98 1.36
CA LEU A 78 1.38 3.23 1.99
C LEU A 78 2.80 3.08 2.54
N MET A 79 3.56 4.15 2.43
CA MET A 79 4.84 4.31 3.10
C MET A 79 4.75 5.51 4.02
N VAL A 80 4.85 5.26 5.31
CA VAL A 80 4.66 6.29 6.35
C VAL A 80 6.02 6.59 6.96
N THR A 81 6.32 7.87 7.13
CA THR A 81 7.50 8.30 7.88
C THR A 81 7.17 9.46 8.80
N GLY A 82 7.83 9.53 9.94
CA GLY A 82 7.61 10.59 10.92
C GLY A 82 8.86 10.91 11.72
N MET A 83 8.84 12.08 12.36
CA MET A 83 9.92 12.49 13.28
C MET A 83 9.99 11.62 14.53
N GLU A 84 8.86 11.03 14.94
CA GLU A 84 8.76 10.20 16.13
C GLU A 84 7.98 8.92 15.85
N GLN A 85 8.40 7.81 16.47
CA GLN A 85 7.74 6.52 16.35
C GLN A 85 6.29 6.58 16.87
N GLN A 86 6.05 7.29 17.97
CA GLN A 86 4.70 7.45 18.55
C GLN A 86 3.74 8.14 17.59
N ALA A 87 4.21 9.13 16.82
CA ALA A 87 3.39 9.81 15.83
C ALA A 87 3.02 8.90 14.64
N VAL A 88 3.93 7.99 14.25
CA VAL A 88 3.65 6.96 13.25
C VAL A 88 2.64 5.94 13.81
N ASP A 89 2.81 5.49 15.05
CA ASP A 89 1.88 4.55 15.69
C ASP A 89 0.47 5.14 15.86
N ALA A 90 0.38 6.42 16.25
CA ALA A 90 -0.88 7.15 16.34
C ALA A 90 -1.58 7.25 14.98
N PHE A 91 -0.84 7.48 13.89
CA PHE A 91 -1.39 7.47 12.54
C PHE A 91 -2.01 6.12 12.17
N PHE A 92 -1.36 5.01 12.53
CA PHE A 92 -1.92 3.67 12.33
C PHE A 92 -3.19 3.42 13.17
N GLY A 93 -3.23 3.93 14.39
CA GLY A 93 -4.43 3.88 15.23
C GLY A 93 -5.62 4.67 14.65
N GLU A 94 -5.35 5.84 14.06
CA GLU A 94 -6.34 6.68 13.38
C GLU A 94 -6.89 6.03 12.08
N LEU A 95 -6.18 5.06 11.49
CA LEU A 95 -6.53 4.42 10.20
C LEU A 95 -7.23 3.06 10.32
N THR A 96 -7.67 2.69 11.52
CA THR A 96 -8.34 1.40 11.80
C THR A 96 -9.55 1.14 10.91
N GLU A 97 -10.27 2.18 10.49
CA GLU A 97 -11.44 2.07 9.59
C GLU A 97 -11.10 1.52 8.20
N LEU A 98 -9.88 1.76 7.69
CA LEU A 98 -9.49 1.37 6.33
C LEU A 98 -8.97 -0.08 6.23
N SER A 99 -8.96 -0.85 7.34
CA SER A 99 -8.44 -2.23 7.38
C SER A 99 -7.04 -2.38 6.77
N ILE A 100 -6.20 -1.36 6.95
CA ILE A 100 -4.82 -1.34 6.45
C ILE A 100 -3.95 -2.22 7.35
N LYS A 101 -3.16 -3.10 6.74
CA LYS A 101 -2.21 -3.95 7.49
C LYS A 101 -0.87 -3.23 7.61
N ASP A 102 -0.41 -3.02 8.85
CA ASP A 102 0.97 -2.62 9.11
C ASP A 102 1.90 -3.82 8.85
N LEU A 103 2.87 -3.62 7.96
CA LEU A 103 3.89 -4.62 7.60
C LEU A 103 5.18 -4.42 8.41
N GLY A 104 5.20 -3.46 9.33
CA GLY A 104 6.34 -3.11 10.14
C GLY A 104 7.35 -2.22 9.40
N PRO A 105 8.62 -2.22 9.83
CA PRO A 105 9.68 -1.44 9.19
C PRO A 105 9.81 -1.76 7.70
N ALA A 106 9.93 -0.71 6.89
CA ALA A 106 10.03 -0.86 5.44
C ALA A 106 11.33 -1.61 5.08
N SER A 107 11.20 -2.83 4.57
CA SER A 107 12.33 -3.65 4.08
C SER A 107 12.32 -3.79 2.56
N LYS A 108 11.15 -3.68 1.92
CA LYS A 108 10.99 -3.75 0.47
C LYS A 108 9.83 -2.88 -0.02
N PHE A 109 10.13 -1.83 -0.78
CA PHE A 109 9.11 -0.95 -1.35
C PHE A 109 9.35 -0.76 -2.85
N LEU A 110 8.31 -0.95 -3.67
CA LEU A 110 8.38 -0.84 -5.14
C LEU A 110 9.46 -1.73 -5.80
N GLY A 111 9.73 -2.89 -5.21
CA GLY A 111 10.80 -3.78 -5.68
C GLY A 111 12.21 -3.35 -5.31
N MET A 112 12.38 -2.21 -4.63
CA MET A 112 13.64 -1.79 -4.01
C MET A 112 13.75 -2.39 -2.62
N ARG A 113 14.95 -2.83 -2.24
CA ARG A 113 15.26 -3.22 -0.86
C ARG A 113 15.65 -1.97 -0.09
N VAL A 114 15.13 -1.85 1.12
CA VAL A 114 15.43 -0.76 2.04
C VAL A 114 16.09 -1.38 3.26
N SER A 115 17.29 -0.91 3.59
CA SER A 115 17.99 -1.24 4.83
C SER A 115 18.21 0.04 5.63
N TYR A 116 18.16 -0.09 6.95
CA TYR A 116 18.47 1.00 7.87
C TYR A 116 19.61 0.58 8.77
N ASN A 117 20.62 1.43 8.86
CA ASN A 117 21.74 1.32 9.78
C ASN A 117 21.83 2.63 10.57
N GLU A 118 22.06 2.57 11.88
CA GLU A 118 22.17 3.76 12.72
C GLU A 118 23.36 4.65 12.32
N ASP A 119 24.46 4.06 11.84
CA ASP A 119 25.69 4.77 11.48
C ASP A 119 25.64 5.35 10.05
N GLU A 120 25.07 4.58 9.11
CA GLU A 120 25.09 4.90 7.68
C GLU A 120 23.76 5.49 7.18
N GLY A 121 22.70 5.38 7.97
CA GLY A 121 21.35 5.81 7.62
C GLY A 121 20.62 4.81 6.74
N TYR A 122 19.82 5.32 5.81
CA TYR A 122 19.03 4.47 4.91
C TYR A 122 19.83 4.12 3.66
N ASP A 123 19.94 2.81 3.39
CA ASP A 123 20.45 2.26 2.15
C ASP A 123 19.30 1.74 1.27
N LEU A 124 19.33 2.12 0.00
CA LEU A 124 18.33 1.75 -1.00
C LEU A 124 19.00 0.93 -2.10
N ASP A 125 18.64 -0.34 -2.20
CA ASP A 125 19.18 -1.27 -3.19
C ASP A 125 18.12 -1.61 -4.26
N GLN A 126 18.42 -1.23 -5.51
CA GLN A 126 17.59 -1.51 -6.69
C GLN A 126 18.16 -2.66 -7.55
N SER A 127 19.10 -3.45 -7.02
CA SER A 127 19.69 -4.58 -7.74
C SER A 127 18.70 -5.71 -8.02
N TRP A 128 17.66 -5.83 -7.19
CA TRP A 128 16.74 -6.96 -7.21
C TRP A 128 15.85 -7.04 -8.47
N PRO A 129 15.18 -5.96 -8.93
CA PRO A 129 14.46 -5.96 -10.21
C PRO A 129 15.38 -6.29 -11.40
N SER A 130 16.59 -5.73 -11.39
CA SER A 130 17.61 -5.95 -12.42
C SER A 130 18.00 -7.43 -12.52
N ARG A 131 18.25 -8.09 -11.38
CA ARG A 131 18.59 -9.51 -11.33
C ARG A 131 17.42 -10.41 -11.76
N LYS A 132 16.17 -10.11 -11.37
CA LYS A 132 14.99 -10.85 -11.84
C LYS A 132 14.83 -10.77 -13.36
N CYS A 133 15.01 -9.58 -13.94
CA CYS A 133 14.93 -9.37 -15.38
C CYS A 133 15.98 -10.23 -16.11
N CYS A 134 17.26 -10.14 -15.72
CA CYS A 134 18.36 -10.91 -16.32
C CYS A 134 18.16 -12.44 -16.24
N VAL A 135 17.59 -12.94 -15.14
CA VAL A 135 17.28 -14.37 -14.99
C VAL A 135 16.11 -14.78 -15.88
N SER A 136 15.07 -13.95 -16.00
CA SER A 136 13.89 -14.25 -16.83
C SER A 136 14.15 -14.17 -18.34
N THR A 137 15.13 -13.39 -18.79
CA THR A 137 15.46 -13.24 -20.22
C THR A 137 16.62 -14.14 -20.68
N GLY A 138 17.22 -14.94 -19.80
CA GLY A 138 18.34 -15.84 -20.13
C GLY A 138 19.69 -15.14 -20.29
N TRP A 139 19.81 -13.87 -19.91
CA TRP A 139 21.05 -13.09 -20.02
C TRP A 139 21.87 -13.19 -18.73
N HIS A 140 22.60 -14.29 -18.56
CA HIS A 140 23.44 -14.53 -17.38
C HIS A 140 24.71 -13.65 -17.31
N ARG A 141 24.95 -12.78 -18.30
CA ARG A 141 26.22 -12.04 -18.42
C ARG A 141 26.05 -10.60 -18.90
N CYS A 142 25.14 -9.84 -18.29
CA CYS A 142 25.06 -8.39 -18.48
C CYS A 142 25.92 -7.65 -17.44
N THR A 143 27.09 -7.17 -17.84
CA THR A 143 28.01 -6.36 -17.02
C THR A 143 27.55 -4.91 -16.80
N ALA A 144 26.45 -4.50 -17.44
CA ALA A 144 26.00 -3.11 -17.50
C ALA A 144 25.06 -2.67 -16.36
N CYS A 145 24.60 -3.60 -15.51
CA CYS A 145 23.68 -3.29 -14.41
C CYS A 145 24.43 -3.29 -13.07
N VAL A 146 25.31 -2.31 -12.84
CA VAL A 146 25.85 -2.07 -11.49
C VAL A 146 24.81 -1.22 -10.74
N PRO A 147 24.10 -1.78 -9.74
CA PRO A 147 23.13 -1.02 -8.96
C PRO A 147 23.89 0.00 -8.10
N ARG A 148 23.53 1.27 -8.19
CA ARG A 148 24.01 2.29 -7.25
C ARG A 148 23.17 2.21 -5.98
N SER A 149 23.80 1.92 -4.85
CA SER A 149 23.28 2.27 -3.53
C SER A 149 23.31 3.79 -3.39
N ALA A 150 22.19 4.36 -2.94
CA ALA A 150 22.08 5.77 -2.61
C ALA A 150 21.85 5.91 -1.10
N PRO A 151 22.90 6.21 -0.31
CA PRO A 151 22.73 6.45 1.10
C PRO A 151 21.97 7.76 1.29
N SER A 152 20.90 7.72 2.09
CA SER A 152 20.15 8.91 2.49
C SER A 152 20.23 9.10 4.00
N ARG A 153 20.80 10.24 4.43
CA ARG A 153 20.89 10.63 5.84
C ARG A 153 19.58 11.26 6.30
N THR A 154 18.68 10.46 6.86
CA THR A 154 17.51 10.97 7.58
C THR A 154 17.23 10.10 8.81
N ARG A 155 17.05 10.75 9.96
CA ARG A 155 16.83 10.10 11.28
C ARG A 155 15.32 10.01 11.57
N SER A 156 14.55 9.49 10.63
CA SER A 156 13.08 9.41 10.71
C SER A 156 12.63 7.96 10.73
N THR A 157 11.63 7.62 11.52
CA THR A 157 11.02 6.27 11.51
C THR A 157 10.29 6.04 10.18
N ARG A 158 10.40 4.85 9.57
CA ARG A 158 9.65 4.47 8.35
C ARG A 158 8.95 3.13 8.50
N ARG A 159 7.63 3.09 8.22
CA ARG A 159 6.82 1.86 8.16
C ARG A 159 6.13 1.71 6.83
N GLN A 160 5.86 0.46 6.46
CA GLN A 160 5.20 0.10 5.21
C GLN A 160 3.87 -0.59 5.49
N THR A 161 2.91 -0.40 4.60
CA THR A 161 1.59 -1.00 4.70
C THR A 161 1.13 -1.57 3.38
N SER A 162 0.17 -2.50 3.45
CA SER A 162 -0.62 -2.92 2.30
C SER A 162 -2.11 -2.86 2.63
N PHE A 163 -2.92 -2.47 1.65
CA PHE A 163 -4.36 -2.63 1.72
C PHE A 163 -4.71 -4.12 1.68
N CYS A 164 -5.48 -4.57 2.67
CA CYS A 164 -6.04 -5.91 2.70
C CYS A 164 -7.55 -5.78 2.50
N PRO A 165 -8.11 -6.05 1.30
CA PRO A 165 -9.55 -6.22 1.21
C PRO A 165 -9.87 -7.42 2.10
N ARG A 166 -10.60 -7.19 3.19
CA ARG A 166 -11.06 -8.25 4.09
C ARG A 166 -12.00 -9.18 3.30
N LEU A 167 -11.40 -10.10 2.56
CA LEU A 167 -11.89 -11.43 2.29
C LEU A 167 -11.45 -12.24 3.50
N GLU A 168 -12.41 -12.74 4.26
CA GLU A 168 -12.14 -13.89 5.11
C GLU A 168 -11.65 -15.01 4.19
N GLU A 169 -10.33 -15.25 4.18
CA GLU A 169 -9.68 -16.57 4.22
C GLU A 169 -8.18 -16.44 3.92
N THR A 170 -7.41 -16.94 4.88
CA THR A 170 -6.09 -17.58 4.80
C THR A 170 -5.08 -17.19 3.71
N ALA A 171 -3.91 -16.81 4.22
CA ALA A 171 -2.56 -17.02 3.67
C ALA A 171 -2.43 -17.88 2.40
N TRP A 172 -1.70 -17.33 1.43
CA TRP A 172 -0.82 -18.07 0.54
C TRP A 172 0.57 -17.44 0.60
#